data_AF-A0A5N6UWF9-F1
#
_entry.id   AF-A0A5N6UWF9-F1
#
_cell.length_a   1.000
_cell.length_b   1.000
_cell.length_c   1.000
_cell.angle_alpha   90.00
_cell.angle_beta   90.00
_cell.angle_gamma   90.00
#
_symmetry.space_group_name_H-M   'P 1'
#
loop_
_entity.id
_entity.type
_entity.pdbx_description
1 polymer ?
#
loop_
_entity_poly.entity_id
_entity_poly.type
_entity_poly.pdbx_seq_one_letter_code
_entity_poly.pdbx_strand_id
1 'polypeptide(L)'
;MRLQNIEDLSSVSKSSLLRSIADDISAAFICISKQLSCGTLSARHTRPIHDFIASIKIIERLEQRRLQQDLERYRQRERRWRAERKWMRRKVEGLVKHSEITYREWKGRLERVTGQRKKLLSRETNATQQKRIGEGAFLRISLAYLTQLSRKLWRRKKWSS
;
A
#
# COMPACT_ATOMS: atom_id res chain seq x y z
N MET A 1 7.98 -39.25 39.84
CA MET A 1 7.70 -37.81 40.08
C MET A 1 6.47 -37.43 39.25
N ARG A 2 5.43 -36.79 39.81
CA ARG A 2 4.16 -36.47 39.09
C ARG A 2 4.35 -35.61 37.82
N LEU A 3 5.54 -35.03 37.65
CA LEU A 3 5.92 -34.16 36.54
C LEU A 3 6.60 -34.90 35.36
N GLN A 4 6.81 -36.22 35.43
CA GLN A 4 7.60 -36.99 34.45
C GLN A 4 7.07 -36.91 33.01
N ASN A 5 5.76 -36.74 32.81
CA ASN A 5 5.13 -36.70 31.48
C ASN A 5 4.49 -35.33 31.17
N ILE A 6 4.98 -34.24 31.78
CA ILE A 6 4.33 -32.92 31.63
C ILE A 6 4.38 -32.40 30.19
N GLU A 7 5.33 -32.87 29.39
CA GLU A 7 5.50 -32.47 27.99
C GLU A 7 4.39 -33.05 27.11
N ASP A 8 3.99 -34.30 27.35
CA ASP A 8 3.01 -35.06 26.57
C ASP A 8 1.54 -34.74 26.91
N LEU A 9 1.30 -33.99 27.98
CA LEU A 9 -0.05 -33.63 28.41
C LEU A 9 -0.67 -32.56 27.50
N SER A 10 -2.01 -32.58 27.38
CA SER A 10 -2.74 -31.45 26.77
C SER A 10 -2.60 -30.18 27.62
N SER A 11 -2.75 -29.00 27.03
CA SER A 11 -2.66 -27.71 27.77
C SER A 11 -3.62 -27.64 28.97
N VAL A 12 -4.84 -28.17 28.81
CA VAL A 12 -5.85 -28.25 29.88
C VAL A 12 -5.38 -29.19 30.99
N SER A 13 -4.87 -30.37 30.62
CA SER A 13 -4.34 -31.35 31.58
C SER A 13 -3.10 -30.83 32.31
N LYS A 14 -2.20 -30.10 31.64
CA LYS A 14 -1.05 -29.42 32.27
C LYS A 14 -1.52 -28.42 33.32
N SER A 15 -2.49 -27.57 32.95
CA SER A 15 -3.03 -26.56 33.86
C SER A 15 -3.70 -27.18 35.09
N SER A 16 -4.47 -28.26 34.90
CA SER A 16 -5.11 -29.00 35.99
C SER A 16 -4.09 -29.69 36.91
N LEU A 17 -3.09 -30.37 36.33
CA LEU A 17 -2.01 -31.02 37.09
C LEU A 17 -1.22 -30.00 37.92
N LEU A 18 -0.83 -28.88 37.32
CA LEU A 18 -0.10 -27.82 38.02
C LEU A 18 -0.94 -27.20 39.15
N ARG A 19 -2.25 -27.02 38.93
CA ARG A 19 -3.17 -26.57 39.99
C ARG A 19 -3.22 -27.55 41.16
N SER A 20 -3.40 -28.85 40.89
CA SER A 20 -3.37 -29.88 41.94
C SER A 20 -2.06 -29.88 42.71
N ILE A 21 -0.92 -29.74 42.04
CA ILE A 21 0.39 -29.65 42.69
C ILE A 21 0.49 -28.38 43.56
N ALA A 22 -0.01 -27.25 43.07
CA ALA A 22 -0.02 -26.01 43.84
C ALA A 22 -0.89 -26.12 45.10
N ASP A 23 -2.02 -26.81 45.01
CA ASP A 23 -2.89 -27.08 46.16
C ASP A 23 -2.18 -27.99 47.18
N ASP A 24 -1.52 -29.06 46.73
CA ASP A 24 -0.73 -29.96 47.59
C ASP A 24 0.40 -29.22 48.31
N ILE A 25 1.14 -28.38 47.58
CA ILE A 25 2.20 -27.53 48.14
C ILE A 25 1.61 -26.58 49.18
N SER A 26 0.51 -25.90 48.87
CA SER A 26 -0.13 -24.95 49.77
C SER A 26 -0.60 -25.63 51.07
N ALA A 27 -1.22 -26.81 50.95
CA ALA A 27 -1.63 -27.62 52.10
C ALA A 27 -0.43 -28.04 52.96
N ALA A 28 0.69 -28.43 52.33
CA ALA A 28 1.92 -28.76 53.04
C ALA A 28 2.47 -27.55 53.81
N PHE A 29 2.55 -26.37 53.19
CA PHE A 29 2.97 -25.13 53.85
C PHE A 29 2.09 -24.76 55.04
N ILE A 30 0.76 -24.89 54.90
CA ILE A 30 -0.19 -24.66 55.99
C ILE A 30 0.06 -25.64 57.15
N CYS A 31 0.26 -26.93 56.84
CA CYS A 31 0.54 -27.95 57.86
C CYS A 31 1.85 -27.65 58.60
N ILE A 32 2.92 -27.34 57.87
CA ILE A 32 4.23 -26.99 58.43
C ILE A 32 4.12 -25.74 59.33
N SER A 33 3.38 -24.72 58.88
CA SER A 33 3.13 -23.52 59.67
C SER A 33 2.38 -23.84 60.98
N LYS A 34 1.39 -24.73 60.96
CA LYS A 34 0.70 -25.16 62.18
C LYS A 34 1.65 -25.87 63.14
N GLN A 35 2.49 -26.78 62.63
CA GLN A 35 3.45 -27.53 63.44
C GLN A 35 4.58 -26.65 64.00
N LEU A 36 4.94 -25.56 63.33
CA LEU A 36 5.80 -24.51 63.88
C LEU A 36 5.14 -23.80 65.06
N SER A 37 3.87 -23.38 64.90
CA SER A 37 3.13 -22.70 65.96
C SER A 37 2.94 -23.56 67.21
N CYS A 38 2.80 -24.87 67.05
CA CYS A 38 2.72 -25.83 68.16
C CYS A 38 4.09 -26.14 68.81
N GLY A 39 5.20 -25.61 68.27
CA GLY A 39 6.55 -25.88 68.77
C GLY A 39 7.12 -27.25 68.40
N THR A 40 6.37 -28.09 67.68
CA THR A 40 6.81 -29.40 67.17
C THR A 40 7.97 -29.23 66.16
N LEU A 41 7.90 -28.18 65.34
CA LEU A 41 8.99 -27.80 64.44
C LEU A 41 9.70 -26.55 64.95
N SER A 42 11.01 -26.51 64.74
CA SER A 42 11.84 -25.34 64.98
C SER A 42 12.25 -24.68 63.67
N ALA A 43 12.76 -23.45 63.74
CA ALA A 43 13.28 -22.74 62.56
C ALA A 43 14.40 -23.50 61.81
N ARG A 44 15.09 -24.42 62.47
CA ARG A 44 16.11 -25.27 61.81
C ARG A 44 15.46 -26.24 60.82
N HIS A 45 14.27 -26.74 61.12
CA HIS A 45 13.55 -27.69 60.27
C HIS A 45 12.96 -27.02 59.02
N THR A 46 12.71 -25.71 59.05
CA THR A 46 12.16 -24.96 57.91
C THR A 46 13.22 -24.30 57.02
N ARG A 47 14.50 -24.35 57.40
CA ARG A 47 15.60 -23.80 56.60
C ARG A 47 15.59 -24.29 55.14
N PRO A 48 15.42 -25.59 54.83
CA PRO A 48 15.37 -26.06 53.44
C PRO A 48 14.23 -25.43 52.62
N ILE A 49 13.12 -25.08 53.27
CA ILE A 49 11.98 -24.43 52.63
C ILE A 49 12.32 -22.98 52.28
N HIS A 50 13.01 -22.28 53.18
CA HIS A 50 13.51 -20.93 52.90
C HIS A 50 14.51 -20.93 51.74
N ASP A 51 15.41 -21.91 51.69
CA ASP A 51 16.38 -22.07 50.60
C ASP A 51 15.68 -22.36 49.26
N PHE A 52 14.65 -23.22 49.27
CA PHE A 52 13.81 -23.49 48.10
C PHE A 52 13.05 -22.25 47.61
N ILE A 53 12.45 -21.47 48.51
CA ILE A 53 11.78 -20.21 48.14
C ILE A 53 12.80 -19.22 47.54
N ALA A 54 14.01 -19.15 48.11
CA ALA A 54 15.07 -18.28 47.60
C ALA A 54 15.50 -18.68 46.18
N SER A 55 15.63 -19.97 45.89
CA SER A 55 16.00 -20.45 44.54
C SER A 55 14.92 -20.12 43.51
N ILE A 56 13.63 -20.29 43.84
CA ILE A 56 12.52 -19.89 42.97
C ILE A 56 12.58 -18.39 42.66
N LYS A 57 12.78 -17.54 43.68
CA LYS A 57 12.86 -16.08 43.49
C LYS A 57 14.02 -15.65 42.58
N ILE A 58 15.14 -16.38 42.61
CA ILE A 58 16.28 -16.13 41.71
C ILE A 58 15.88 -16.43 40.26
N ILE A 59 15.26 -17.59 40.03
CA ILE A 59 14.82 -18.01 38.69
C ILE A 59 13.77 -17.03 38.15
N GLU A 60 12.78 -16.65 38.96
CA GLU A 60 11.75 -15.67 38.59
C GLU A 60 12.37 -14.34 38.14
N ARG A 61 13.34 -13.81 38.90
CA ARG A 61 14.05 -12.58 38.54
C ARG A 61 14.84 -12.70 37.24
N LEU A 62 15.46 -13.86 36.99
CA LEU A 62 16.20 -14.11 35.76
C LEU A 62 15.26 -14.18 34.55
N GLU A 63 14.15 -14.90 34.66
CA GLU A 63 13.13 -14.97 33.61
C GLU A 63 12.50 -13.60 33.35
N GLN A 64 12.18 -12.84 34.39
CA GLN A 64 11.66 -11.48 34.25
C GLN A 64 12.66 -10.57 33.51
N ARG A 65 13.97 -10.66 33.81
CA ARG A 65 15.01 -9.91 33.09
C ARG A 65 15.10 -10.33 31.63
N ARG A 66 15.04 -11.63 31.33
CA ARG A 66 15.03 -12.15 29.95
C ARG A 66 13.84 -11.62 29.16
N LEU A 67 12.63 -11.72 29.72
CA LEU A 67 11.41 -11.20 29.10
C LEU A 67 11.50 -9.69 28.85
N GLN A 68 12.04 -8.92 29.80
CA GLN A 68 12.27 -7.48 29.61
C GLN A 68 13.24 -7.17 28.47
N GLN A 69 14.33 -7.94 28.35
CA GLN A 69 15.27 -7.80 27.24
C GLN A 69 14.62 -8.11 25.90
N ASP A 70 13.79 -9.15 25.83
CA ASP A 70 13.09 -9.51 24.60
C ASP A 70 12.04 -8.47 24.23
N LEU A 71 11.28 -7.94 25.20
CA LEU A 71 10.38 -6.82 24.95
C LEU A 71 11.11 -5.60 24.40
N GLU A 72 12.29 -5.28 24.92
CA GLU A 72 13.09 -4.16 24.41
C GLU A 72 13.59 -4.42 22.98
N ARG A 73 14.02 -5.65 22.68
CA ARG A 73 14.38 -6.04 21.30
C ARG A 73 13.20 -5.89 20.35
N TYR A 74 11.99 -6.30 20.75
CA TYR A 74 10.79 -6.13 19.93
C TYR A 74 10.45 -4.66 19.72
N ARG A 75 10.52 -3.84 20.76
CA ARG A 75 10.31 -2.38 20.64
C ARG A 75 11.32 -1.73 19.69
N GLN A 76 12.58 -2.15 19.74
CA GLN A 76 13.59 -1.66 18.81
C GLN A 76 13.31 -2.06 17.36
N ARG A 77 12.91 -3.32 17.12
CA ARG A 77 12.50 -3.77 15.77
C ARG A 77 11.30 -2.98 15.28
N GLU A 78 10.30 -2.77 16.13
CA GLU A 78 9.11 -2.01 15.78
C GLU A 78 9.47 -0.56 15.38
N ARG A 79 10.37 0.10 16.14
CA ARG A 79 10.87 1.43 15.79
C ARG A 79 11.54 1.45 14.41
N ARG A 80 12.38 0.45 14.10
CA ARG A 80 13.03 0.32 12.79
C ARG A 80 12.00 0.15 11.67
N TRP A 81 11.03 -0.74 11.85
CA TRP A 81 9.96 -0.94 10.88
C TRP A 81 9.10 0.31 10.65
N ARG A 82 8.80 1.08 11.70
CA ARG A 82 8.08 2.35 11.53
C ARG A 82 8.91 3.36 10.71
N ALA A 83 10.22 3.45 10.97
CA ALA A 83 11.11 4.31 10.20
C ALA A 83 11.19 3.89 8.73
N GLU A 84 11.31 2.58 8.47
CA GLU A 84 11.34 2.01 7.13
C GLU A 84 10.03 2.24 6.37
N ARG A 85 8.88 2.01 7.00
CA ARG A 85 7.56 2.31 6.40
C ARG A 85 7.40 3.79 6.08
N LYS A 86 7.90 4.68 6.94
CA LYS A 86 7.88 6.13 6.70
C LYS A 86 8.78 6.50 5.52
N TRP A 87 9.97 5.90 5.43
CA TRP A 87 10.88 6.11 4.31
C TRP A 87 10.28 5.59 2.98
N MET A 88 9.70 4.39 3.00
CA MET A 88 9.05 3.78 1.83
C MET A 88 7.88 4.64 1.35
N ARG A 89 7.03 5.12 2.28
CA ARG A 89 5.94 6.03 1.95
C ARG A 89 6.43 7.27 1.21
N ARG A 90 7.47 7.93 1.72
CA ARG A 90 8.06 9.12 1.07
C ARG A 90 8.63 8.80 -0.31
N LYS A 91 9.25 7.63 -0.48
CA LYS A 91 9.74 7.18 -1.79
C LYS A 91 8.61 7.00 -2.79
N VAL A 92 7.54 6.31 -2.40
CA VAL A 92 6.35 6.12 -3.25
C VAL A 92 5.70 7.46 -3.59
N GLU A 93 5.50 8.34 -2.61
CA GLU A 93 4.96 9.69 -2.85
C GLU A 93 5.83 10.49 -3.84
N GLY A 94 7.15 10.38 -3.74
CA GLY A 94 8.07 11.00 -4.69
C GLY A 94 7.92 10.46 -6.11
N LEU A 95 7.81 9.14 -6.26
CA LEU A 95 7.60 8.48 -7.56
C LEU A 95 6.26 8.87 -8.19
N VAL A 96 5.18 8.91 -7.40
CA VAL A 96 3.85 9.34 -7.87
C VAL A 96 3.87 10.78 -8.34
N LYS A 97 4.49 11.70 -7.58
CA LYS A 97 4.64 13.10 -8.01
C LYS A 97 5.41 13.21 -9.32
N HIS A 98 6.49 12.45 -9.47
CA HIS A 98 7.30 12.47 -10.68
C HIS A 98 6.54 11.92 -11.90
N SER A 99 5.76 10.85 -11.72
CA SER A 99 4.94 10.29 -12.80
C SER A 99 3.82 11.22 -13.20
N GLU A 100 3.19 11.93 -12.25
CA GLU A 100 2.17 12.94 -12.54
C GLU A 100 2.72 14.12 -13.35
N ILE A 101 3.92 14.60 -13.02
CA ILE A 101 4.59 15.68 -13.77
C ILE A 101 4.86 15.20 -15.19
N THR A 102 5.49 14.03 -15.34
CA THR A 102 5.77 13.42 -16.64
C THR A 102 4.47 13.25 -17.44
N TYR A 103 3.41 12.72 -16.84
CA TYR A 103 2.11 12.56 -17.49
C TYR A 103 1.54 13.89 -17.99
N ARG A 104 1.60 14.96 -17.18
CA ARG A 104 1.15 16.30 -17.59
C ARG A 104 1.94 16.83 -18.79
N GLU A 105 3.25 16.66 -18.79
CA GLU A 105 4.10 17.07 -19.91
C GLU A 105 3.75 16.32 -21.20
N TRP A 106 3.60 15.00 -21.11
CA TRP A 106 3.19 14.16 -22.24
C TRP A 106 1.81 14.54 -22.76
N LYS A 107 0.84 14.75 -21.86
CA LYS A 107 -0.50 15.22 -22.23
C LYS A 107 -0.46 16.55 -22.96
N GLY A 108 0.30 17.53 -22.45
CA GLY A 108 0.47 18.83 -23.10
C GLY A 108 1.19 18.77 -24.46
N ARG A 109 2.10 17.81 -24.66
CA ARG A 109 2.69 17.54 -25.99
C ARG A 109 1.65 16.96 -26.94
N LEU A 110 0.84 16.02 -26.48
CA LEU A 110 -0.20 15.36 -27.27
C LEU A 110 -1.29 16.33 -27.70
N GLU A 111 -1.73 17.22 -26.81
CA GLU A 111 -2.70 18.29 -27.10
C GLU A 111 -2.15 19.28 -28.16
N ARG A 112 -0.86 19.61 -28.11
CA ARG A 112 -0.23 20.45 -29.14
C ARG A 112 -0.20 19.77 -30.51
N VAL A 113 0.23 18.51 -30.58
CA VAL A 113 0.29 17.75 -31.84
C VAL A 113 -1.11 17.55 -32.43
N THR A 114 -2.09 17.19 -31.61
CA THR A 114 -3.48 17.04 -32.07
C THR A 114 -4.08 18.37 -32.53
N GLY A 115 -3.78 19.48 -31.85
CA GLY A 115 -4.16 20.83 -32.28
C GLY A 115 -3.53 21.23 -33.61
N GLN A 116 -2.24 20.96 -33.82
CA GLN A 116 -1.55 21.21 -35.09
C GLN A 116 -2.15 20.39 -36.23
N ARG A 117 -2.42 19.10 -35.99
CA ARG A 117 -3.06 18.21 -36.97
C ARG A 117 -4.43 18.75 -37.38
N LYS A 118 -5.28 19.16 -36.42
CA LYS A 118 -6.59 19.76 -36.71
C LYS A 118 -6.45 21.03 -37.57
N LYS A 119 -5.51 21.91 -37.26
CA LYS A 119 -5.24 23.13 -38.05
C LYS A 119 -4.79 22.83 -39.48
N LEU A 120 -3.93 21.82 -39.67
CA LEU A 120 -3.49 21.39 -40.99
C LEU A 120 -4.66 20.85 -41.83
N LEU A 121 -5.49 19.98 -41.24
CA LEU A 121 -6.70 19.48 -41.89
C LEU A 121 -7.65 20.61 -42.31
N SER A 122 -7.89 21.60 -41.44
CA SER A 122 -8.71 22.76 -41.79
C SER A 122 -8.11 23.61 -42.93
N ARG A 123 -6.78 23.72 -43.01
CA ARG A 123 -6.11 24.42 -44.11
C ARG A 123 -6.25 23.67 -45.44
N GLU A 124 -6.09 22.35 -45.43
CA GLU A 124 -6.25 21.51 -46.62
C GLU A 124 -7.69 21.53 -47.15
N THR A 125 -8.70 21.47 -46.27
CA THR A 125 -10.10 21.55 -46.67
C THR A 125 -10.45 22.90 -47.26
N ASN A 126 -9.96 23.99 -46.65
CA ASN A 126 -10.19 25.35 -47.13
C ASN A 126 -9.52 25.59 -48.50
N ALA A 127 -8.27 25.14 -48.67
CA ALA A 127 -7.57 25.22 -49.95
C ALA A 127 -8.30 24.44 -51.06
N THR A 128 -8.81 23.25 -50.72
CA THR A 128 -9.59 22.42 -51.66
C THR A 128 -10.90 23.09 -52.05
N GLN A 129 -11.62 23.70 -51.10
CA GLN A 129 -12.84 24.47 -51.39
C GLN A 129 -12.54 25.68 -52.28
N GLN A 130 -11.48 26.43 -51.99
CA GLN A 130 -11.13 27.63 -52.75
C GLN A 130 -10.72 27.29 -54.19
N LYS A 131 -10.03 26.16 -54.40
CA LYS A 131 -9.73 25.63 -55.73
C LYS A 131 -11.00 25.27 -56.51
N ARG A 132 -11.97 24.57 -55.89
CA ARG A 132 -13.27 24.26 -56.51
C ARG A 132 -14.08 25.52 -56.85
N ILE A 133 -14.05 26.54 -55.99
CA ILE A 133 -14.72 27.82 -56.25
C ILE A 133 -14.07 28.54 -57.43
N GLY A 134 -12.73 28.56 -57.51
CA GLY A 134 -12.00 29.14 -58.63
C GLY A 134 -12.28 28.42 -59.96
N GLU A 135 -12.25 27.09 -59.97
CA GLU A 135 -12.60 26.27 -61.14
C GLU A 135 -14.06 26.50 -61.57
N GLY A 136 -15.00 26.55 -60.62
CA GLY A 136 -16.40 26.86 -60.90
C GLY A 136 -16.62 28.27 -61.46
N ALA A 137 -15.87 29.27 -60.96
CA ALA A 137 -15.91 30.63 -61.48
C ALA A 137 -15.36 30.70 -62.92
N PHE A 138 -14.25 30.01 -63.20
CA PHE A 138 -13.66 29.93 -64.53
C PHE A 138 -14.62 29.31 -65.56
N LEU A 139 -15.29 28.21 -65.18
CA LEU A 139 -16.31 27.58 -66.04
C LEU A 139 -17.50 28.52 -66.32
N ARG A 140 -17.97 29.26 -65.31
CA ARG A 140 -19.06 30.24 -65.49
C ARG A 140 -18.66 31.39 -66.42
N ILE A 141 -17.46 31.94 -66.27
CA ILE A 141 -16.92 33.00 -67.14
C ILE A 141 -16.79 32.48 -68.59
N SER A 142 -16.25 31.27 -68.75
CA SER A 142 -16.08 30.64 -70.07
C SER A 142 -17.43 30.39 -70.76
N LEU A 143 -18.43 29.91 -70.03
CA LEU A 143 -19.79 29.71 -70.53
C LEU A 143 -20.45 31.04 -70.92
N ALA A 144 -20.29 32.08 -70.11
CA ALA A 144 -20.80 33.42 -70.42
C ALA A 144 -20.15 33.98 -71.69
N TYR A 145 -18.84 33.80 -71.86
CA TYR A 145 -18.10 34.23 -73.04
C TYR A 145 -18.59 33.50 -74.31
N LEU A 146 -18.75 32.17 -74.25
CA LEU A 146 -19.31 31.37 -75.35
C LEU A 146 -20.75 31.79 -75.69
N THR A 147 -21.56 32.12 -74.69
CA THR A 147 -22.94 32.60 -74.88
C THR A 147 -22.98 34.00 -75.52
N GLN A 148 -22.04 34.88 -75.20
CA GLN A 148 -21.91 36.17 -75.86
C GLN A 148 -21.44 36.02 -77.32
N LEU A 149 -20.49 35.11 -77.57
CA LEU A 149 -19.99 34.80 -78.91
C LEU A 149 -21.08 34.22 -79.81
N SER A 150 -21.88 33.29 -79.31
CA SER A 150 -23.00 32.71 -80.06
C SER A 150 -24.07 33.78 -80.38
N ARG A 151 -24.39 34.68 -79.44
CA ARG A 151 -25.27 35.83 -79.71
C ARG A 151 -24.71 36.78 -80.77
N LYS A 152 -23.41 37.07 -80.75
CA LYS A 152 -22.75 37.90 -81.79
C LYS A 152 -22.80 37.24 -83.16
N LEU A 153 -22.53 35.94 -83.24
CA LEU A 153 -22.57 35.17 -84.49
C LEU A 153 -24.00 35.06 -85.05
N TRP A 154 -25.00 34.89 -84.19
CA TRP A 154 -26.41 34.89 -84.60
C TRP A 154 -26.86 36.25 -85.15
N ARG A 155 -26.44 37.35 -84.52
CA ARG A 155 -26.69 38.71 -85.06
C ARG A 155 -26.03 38.93 -86.42
N ARG A 156 -24.83 38.38 -86.65
CA ARG A 156 -24.16 38.44 -87.98
C ARG A 156 -24.91 37.64 -89.04
N LYS A 157 -25.40 36.43 -88.72
CA LYS A 157 -26.19 35.62 -89.67
C LYS A 157 -27.53 36.27 -90.03
N LYS A 158 -28.15 37.03 -89.12
CA LYS A 158 -29.43 37.73 -89.36
C LYS A 158 -29.33 38.93 -90.33
N TRP A 159 -28.11 39.34 -90.70
CA TRP A 159 -27.83 40.44 -91.64
C TRP A 159 -27.27 39.94 -92.99
N SER A 160 -27.31 38.63 -93.26
CA SER A 160 -26.86 38.02 -94.52
C SER A 160 -27.96 37.20 -95.23
N SER A 161 -29.22 37.47 -94.92
CA SER A 161 -30.40 37.14 -95.73
C SER A 161 -31.04 38.44 -96.19
#